data_AF-A0A7W0TP65-F1
#
_entry.id   AF-A0A7W0TP65-F1
#
_cell.length_a   1.000
_cell.length_b   1.000
_cell.length_c   1.000
_cell.angle_alpha   90.00
_cell.angle_beta   90.00
_cell.angle_gamma   90.00
#
_symmetry.space_group_name_H-M   'P 1'
#
loop_
_entity.id
_entity.type
_entity.pdbx_description
1 polymer ?
#
loop_
_entity_poly.entity_id
_entity_poly.type
_entity_poly.pdbx_seq_one_letter_code
_entity_poly.pdbx_strand_id
1 'polypeptide(L)' 'PLAAVSALREAGAEVVAVAVIVERGAAPALAAAGLPYRALFSSADLGLG' A
#
# COMPACT_ATOMS: atom_id res chain seq x y z
N PRO A 1 -4.33 3.43 -2.36
CA PRO A 1 -4.51 2.14 -1.62
C PRO A 1 -5.39 2.29 -0.38
N LEU A 2 -5.20 3.32 0.45
CA LEU A 2 -5.94 3.48 1.72
C LEU A 2 -7.47 3.53 1.58
N ALA A 3 -8.01 4.18 0.53
CA ALA A 3 -9.46 4.20 0.30
C ALA A 3 -10.04 2.78 0.15
N ALA A 4 -9.34 1.89 -0.55
CA ALA A 4 -9.77 0.49 -0.69
C ALA A 4 -9.66 -0.28 0.63
N VAL A 5 -8.61 -0.04 1.42
CA VAL A 5 -8.46 -0.62 2.76
C VAL A 5 -9.63 -0.23 3.66
N SER A 6 -10.00 1.05 3.68
CA SER A 6 -11.14 1.53 4.47
C SER A 6 -12.44 0.87 4.03
N ALA A 7 -12.72 0.85 2.72
CA ALA A 7 -13.92 0.22 2.18
C ALA A 7 -14.01 -1.28 2.53
N LEU A 8 -12.89 -2.01 2.48
CA LEU A 8 -12.84 -3.42 2.87
C LEU A 8 -13.14 -3.61 4.36
N ARG A 9 -12.55 -2.78 5.23
CA ARG A 9 -12.81 -2.84 6.68
C ARG A 9 -14.25 -2.50 7.02
N GLU A 10 -14.83 -1.50 6.36
CA GLU A 10 -16.25 -1.14 6.49
C GLU A 10 -17.17 -2.29 6.07
N ALA A 11 -16.77 -3.07 5.06
CA ALA A 11 -17.46 -4.29 4.65
C ALA A 11 -17.22 -5.50 5.58
N GLY A 12 -16.51 -5.32 6.70
CA GLY A 12 -16.20 -6.36 7.67
C GLY A 12 -15.03 -7.27 7.30
N ALA A 13 -14.25 -6.93 6.27
CA ALA A 13 -13.08 -7.71 5.88
C ALA A 13 -11.87 -7.41 6.77
N GLU A 14 -11.09 -8.44 7.06
CA GLU A 14 -9.78 -8.31 7.67
C GLU A 14 -8.73 -8.04 6.60
N VAL A 15 -8.25 -6.80 6.54
CA VAL A 15 -7.16 -6.44 5.63
C VAL A 15 -5.82 -6.78 6.30
N VAL A 16 -5.19 -7.86 5.85
CA VAL A 16 -3.94 -8.38 6.44
C VAL A 16 -2.67 -7.76 5.85
N ALA A 17 -2.71 -7.25 4.62
CA ALA A 17 -1.56 -6.63 3.95
C ALA A 17 -2.00 -5.84 2.70
N VAL A 18 -1.09 -5.02 2.17
CA VAL A 18 -1.21 -4.35 0.87
C VAL A 18 0.03 -4.64 0.03
N ALA A 19 -0.18 -5.11 -1.20
CA ALA A 19 0.89 -5.30 -2.19
C ALA A 19 0.61 -4.47 -3.45
N VAL A 20 1.64 -3.82 -3.99
CA VAL A 20 1.55 -3.02 -5.23
C VAL A 20 2.68 -3.39 -6.19
N ILE A 21 2.50 -3.07 -7.47
CA ILE A 21 3.56 -3.25 -8.47
C ILE A 21 4.62 -2.16 -8.32
N VAL A 22 4.22 -0.89 -8.22
CA VAL A 22 5.16 0.25 -8.11
C VAL A 22 4.81 1.10 -6.89
N GLU A 23 5.80 1.35 -6.04
CA GLU A 23 5.73 2.29 -4.92
C GLU A 23 5.86 3.73 -5.43
N ARG A 24 4.92 4.61 -5.04
CA ARG A 24 4.92 6.03 -5.41
C ARG A 24 4.50 6.94 -4.25
N GLY A 25 5.05 6.70 -3.05
CA GLY A 25 4.85 7.54 -1.86
C GLY A 25 3.71 7.12 -0.93
N ALA A 26 3.17 5.91 -1.08
CA ALA A 26 2.11 5.40 -0.19
C ALA A 26 2.67 4.73 1.08
N ALA A 27 3.95 4.33 1.09
CA ALA A 27 4.55 3.58 2.19
C ALA A 27 4.34 4.19 3.60
N PRO A 28 4.56 5.51 3.83
CA PRO A 28 4.38 6.09 5.16
C PRO A 28 2.93 5.99 5.66
N ALA A 29 1.97 6.15 4.75
CA ALA A 29 0.56 6.13 5.08
C ALA A 29 0.08 4.71 5.42
N LEU A 30 0.63 3.68 4.77
CA LEU A 30 0.34 2.27 5.11
C LEU A 30 1.03 1.84 6.41
N ALA A 31 2.24 2.33 6.67
CA ALA A 31 2.92 2.11 7.95
C ALA A 31 2.14 2.70 9.13
N ALA A 32 1.63 3.94 8.98
CA ALA A 32 0.77 4.57 9.98
C ALA A 32 -0.55 3.81 10.20
N ALA A 33 -1.06 3.12 9.18
CA ALA A 33 -2.24 2.26 9.27
C ALA A 33 -1.94 0.86 9.86
N GLY A 34 -0.69 0.58 10.25
CA GLY A 34 -0.27 -0.69 10.83
C GLY A 34 -0.31 -1.87 9.85
N LEU A 35 -0.25 -1.60 8.55
CA LEU A 35 -0.41 -2.63 7.52
C LEU A 35 0.94 -3.04 6.91
N PRO A 36 1.23 -4.35 6.83
CA PRO A 36 2.32 -4.84 6.01
C PRO A 36 2.16 -4.35 4.57
N TYR A 37 3.19 -3.70 4.06
CA TYR A 37 3.19 -3.10 2.73
C TYR A 37 4.37 -3.60 1.91
N ARG A 38 4.11 -4.10 0.70
CA ARG A 38 5.13 -4.62 -0.22
C ARG A 38 4.96 -3.98 -1.60
N ALA A 39 6.06 -3.58 -2.21
CA ALA A 39 6.11 -3.12 -3.59
C ALA A 39 7.13 -3.96 -4.37
N LEU A 40 6.85 -4.24 -5.64
CA LEU A 40 7.79 -4.95 -6.51
C LEU A 40 8.87 -4.02 -7.05
N PHE A 41 8.51 -2.77 -7.36
CA PHE A 41 9.40 -1.76 -7.89
C PHE A 41 9.22 -0.43 -7.15
N SER A 42 10.30 0.35 -7.08
CA SER A 42 10.29 1.77 -6.75
C SER A 42 10.34 2.62 -8.03
N SER A 43 10.12 3.92 -7.92
CA SER A 43 10.36 4.85 -9.04
C SER A 43 11.82 4.81 -9.53
N ALA A 44 12.79 4.56 -8.63
CA ALA A 44 14.20 4.48 -8.99
C ALA A 44 14.52 3.25 -9.84
N ASP A 45 13.90 2.10 -9.54
CA ASP A 45 14.05 0.86 -10.33
C ASP A 45 13.55 1.02 -11.77
N LEU A 46 12.68 2.00 -12.01
CA LEU A 46 12.15 2.35 -13.31
C LEU A 46 12.88 3.53 -13.98
N GLY A 47 13.92 4.10 -13.34
CA GLY A 47 14.66 5.24 -13.87
C GLY A 47 13.91 6.58 -13.82
N LEU A 48 12.98 6.74 -12.87
CA LEU A 48 12.12 7.93 -12.73
C LEU A 48 12.50 8.83 -11.54
N GLY A 49 13.80 8.92 -11.24
CA GLY A 49 14.37 9.71 -10.13
C GLY A 49 14.59 11.18 -10.45
#